data_AF-A0A7X5HVQ4-F1
#
_entry.id   AF-A0A7X5HVQ4-F1
#
_cell.length_a   1.000
_cell.length_b   1.000
_cell.length_c   1.000
_cell.angle_alpha   90.00
_cell.angle_beta   90.00
_cell.angle_gamma   90.00
#
_symmetry.space_group_name_H-M   'P 1'
#
loop_
_entity.id
_entity.type
_entity.pdbx_description
1 polymer ?
#
loop_
_entity_poly.entity_id
_entity_poly.type
_entity_poly.pdbx_seq_one_letter_code
_entity_poly.pdbx_strand_id
1 'polypeptide(L)'
;MTDKTLKLYSIIIAVIVVLTAACNMIYASIQVIPEPLFTAINDEIVYSETYDETLTISYITNNSDTRRLESLSFDGLETVQLVSQTGYFDGGGFSNDTNDNPFNDIVGRYYTLKSGYIELHLTEADIDRLKEKGSVTLGTGTAMMSDGTALPVSLGRITIHTMEHWDECRLREGGGGSNDHFTVDFKTEKPILMTSLDLSTFEQHQDALDMELTVDSDEVYTYDELINRTEPILINRNFQMACTAVDPDLASQWRFNMISMEMTYEKNGESYDSWIYYPFYGTGMDETSVEEYVEFWRTQNEQ
;
A
#
# COMPACT_ATOMS: atom_id res chain seq x y z
N MET A 1 3.74 22.74 -57.85
CA MET A 1 3.68 21.32 -57.44
C MET A 1 2.69 20.62 -58.35
N THR A 2 3.02 19.47 -58.96
CA THR A 2 2.10 18.81 -59.91
C THR A 2 1.02 18.01 -59.17
N ASP A 3 -0.16 17.88 -59.77
CA ASP A 3 -1.33 17.17 -59.19
C ASP A 3 -1.01 15.70 -58.80
N LYS A 4 -0.06 15.08 -59.52
CA LYS A 4 0.46 13.73 -59.19
C LYS A 4 1.31 13.71 -57.92
N THR A 5 2.15 14.72 -57.73
CA THR A 5 2.99 14.87 -56.53
C THR A 5 2.14 15.10 -55.28
N LEU A 6 1.08 15.91 -55.41
CA LEU A 6 0.13 16.16 -54.32
C LEU A 6 -0.62 14.87 -53.91
N LYS A 7 -1.13 14.10 -54.88
CA LYS A 7 -1.79 12.80 -54.64
C LYS A 7 -0.86 11.80 -53.94
N LEU A 8 0.41 11.73 -54.36
CA LEU A 8 1.39 10.86 -53.72
C LEU A 8 1.64 11.25 -52.25
N TYR A 9 1.80 12.55 -51.96
CA TYR A 9 1.95 13.02 -50.59
C TYR A 9 0.70 12.77 -49.74
N SER A 10 -0.51 12.97 -50.28
CA SER A 10 -1.75 12.63 -49.57
C SER A 10 -1.84 11.15 -49.23
N ILE A 11 -1.42 10.25 -50.13
CA ILE A 11 -1.37 8.80 -49.86
C ILE A 11 -0.35 8.49 -48.77
N ILE A 12 0.85 9.06 -48.84
CA ILE A 12 1.90 8.85 -47.83
C ILE A 12 1.43 9.34 -46.45
N ILE A 13 0.83 10.53 -46.38
CA ILE A 13 0.27 11.07 -45.13
C ILE A 13 -0.82 10.15 -44.59
N ALA A 14 -1.76 9.71 -45.42
CA ALA A 14 -2.81 8.79 -45.01
C ALA A 14 -2.25 7.46 -44.47
N VAL A 15 -1.25 6.88 -45.14
CA VAL A 15 -0.58 5.66 -44.69
C VAL A 15 0.11 5.87 -43.34
N ILE A 16 0.83 6.98 -43.15
CA ILE A 16 1.48 7.30 -41.87
C ILE A 16 0.44 7.45 -40.76
N VAL A 17 -0.65 8.20 -41.00
CA VAL A 17 -1.73 8.39 -40.00
C VAL A 17 -2.36 7.05 -39.61
N VAL A 18 -2.66 6.18 -40.58
CA VAL A 18 -3.24 4.86 -40.31
C VAL A 18 -2.26 3.97 -39.54
N LEU A 19 -0.97 3.97 -39.92
CA LEU A 19 0.05 3.19 -39.21
C LEU A 19 0.23 3.69 -37.78
N THR A 20 0.31 5.00 -37.56
CA THR A 20 0.40 5.59 -36.21
C THR A 20 -0.84 5.25 -35.38
N ALA A 21 -2.04 5.34 -35.95
CA ALA A 21 -3.26 4.95 -35.26
C ALA A 21 -3.25 3.45 -34.89
N ALA A 22 -2.84 2.58 -35.81
CA ALA A 22 -2.74 1.13 -35.57
C ALA A 22 -1.71 0.81 -34.47
N CYS A 23 -0.53 1.42 -34.50
CA CYS A 23 0.49 1.28 -33.47
C CYS A 23 -0.03 1.77 -32.11
N ASN A 24 -0.71 2.91 -32.06
CA ASN A 24 -1.30 3.43 -30.81
C ASN A 24 -2.39 2.52 -30.27
N MET A 25 -3.22 1.91 -31.13
CA MET A 25 -4.24 0.95 -30.69
C MET A 25 -3.62 -0.33 -30.15
N ILE A 26 -2.60 -0.88 -30.83
CA ILE A 26 -1.86 -2.05 -30.33
C ILE A 26 -1.21 -1.72 -29.00
N TYR A 27 -0.54 -0.57 -28.90
CA TYR A 27 0.08 -0.12 -27.66
C TYR A 27 -0.97 0.05 -26.54
N ALA A 28 -2.10 0.69 -26.80
CA ALA A 28 -3.17 0.78 -25.80
C ALA A 28 -3.72 -0.58 -25.38
N SER A 29 -3.81 -1.54 -26.30
CA SER A 29 -4.34 -2.88 -25.99
C SER A 29 -3.41 -3.71 -25.09
N ILE A 30 -2.09 -3.48 -25.17
CA ILE A 30 -1.13 -4.15 -24.28
C ILE A 30 -1.07 -3.50 -22.89
N GLN A 31 -1.56 -2.26 -22.75
CA GLN A 31 -1.62 -1.57 -21.46
C GLN A 31 -2.83 -1.98 -20.61
N VAL A 32 -3.66 -2.93 -21.05
CA VAL A 32 -4.83 -3.35 -20.25
C VAL A 32 -4.38 -4.27 -19.12
N ILE A 33 -4.69 -3.93 -17.87
CA ILE A 33 -4.54 -4.85 -16.73
C ILE A 33 -5.74 -5.80 -16.67
N PRO A 34 -5.54 -7.10 -16.36
CA PRO A 34 -6.60 -8.09 -16.43
C PRO A 34 -7.67 -7.91 -15.33
N GLU A 35 -7.25 -7.39 -14.18
CA GLU A 35 -8.10 -7.17 -13.01
C GLU A 35 -7.65 -5.93 -12.22
N PRO A 36 -8.51 -5.34 -11.37
CA PRO A 36 -8.12 -4.24 -10.51
C PRO A 36 -6.96 -4.61 -9.60
N LEU A 37 -5.94 -3.74 -9.54
CA LEU A 37 -4.77 -3.91 -8.71
C LEU A 37 -4.97 -3.14 -7.40
N PHE A 38 -5.18 -3.85 -6.30
CA PHE A 38 -5.31 -3.21 -5.00
C PHE A 38 -3.95 -2.77 -4.46
N THR A 39 -3.90 -1.58 -3.85
CA THR A 39 -2.70 -1.10 -3.17
C THR A 39 -2.62 -1.73 -1.79
N ALA A 40 -1.42 -2.14 -1.37
CA ALA A 40 -1.20 -2.64 -0.02
C ALA A 40 -1.55 -1.57 1.03
N ILE A 41 -2.18 -2.02 2.09
CA ILE A 41 -2.48 -1.26 3.30
C ILE A 41 -1.68 -1.91 4.40
N ASN A 42 -0.54 -1.32 4.70
CA ASN A 42 0.16 -1.63 5.92
C ASN A 42 -0.29 -0.57 6.91
N ASP A 43 -1.10 -0.94 7.90
CA ASP A 43 -1.51 0.00 8.94
C ASP A 43 -1.82 -0.66 10.29
N GLU A 44 -1.69 0.14 11.35
CA GLU A 44 -2.06 -0.20 12.71
C GLU A 44 -3.20 0.70 13.15
N ILE A 45 -4.31 0.11 13.55
CA ILE A 45 -5.51 0.84 13.95
C ILE A 45 -5.95 0.44 15.35
N VAL A 46 -6.52 1.39 16.08
CA VAL A 46 -7.01 1.17 17.44
C VAL A 46 -8.52 1.04 17.40
N TYR A 47 -8.99 -0.15 17.75
CA TYR A 47 -10.41 -0.31 18.01
C TYR A 47 -10.78 0.37 19.32
N SER A 48 -11.58 1.43 19.20
CA SER A 48 -12.24 2.10 20.30
C SER A 48 -13.73 2.13 20.03
N GLU A 49 -14.55 1.74 21.01
CA GLU A 49 -16.02 1.87 20.94
C GLU A 49 -16.49 3.33 20.75
N THR A 50 -15.57 4.31 20.82
CA THR A 50 -15.86 5.74 20.77
C THR A 50 -15.31 6.43 19.51
N TYR A 51 -14.40 5.79 18.75
CA TYR A 51 -13.78 6.38 17.57
C TYR A 51 -14.00 5.48 16.35
N ASP A 52 -14.57 6.08 15.30
CA ASP A 52 -14.72 5.43 14.00
C ASP A 52 -13.43 5.59 13.21
N GLU A 53 -12.42 4.75 13.48
CA GLU A 53 -11.24 4.71 12.63
C GLU A 53 -11.64 4.21 11.23
N THR A 54 -11.30 5.01 10.22
CA THR A 54 -11.65 4.78 8.83
C THR A 54 -10.44 4.26 8.08
N LEU A 55 -10.54 3.07 7.49
CA LEU A 55 -9.50 2.49 6.65
C LEU A 55 -9.66 3.00 5.21
N THR A 56 -8.58 3.52 4.61
CA THR A 56 -8.59 3.91 3.19
C THR A 56 -8.05 2.77 2.34
N ILE A 57 -8.81 2.35 1.34
CA ILE A 57 -8.41 1.38 0.33
C ILE A 57 -8.29 2.09 -0.99
N SER A 58 -7.22 1.79 -1.73
CA SER A 58 -7.09 2.24 -3.10
C SER A 58 -6.86 1.06 -4.04
N TYR A 59 -7.28 1.21 -5.28
CA TYR A 59 -7.08 0.22 -6.33
C TYR A 59 -6.98 0.89 -7.69
N ILE A 60 -6.12 0.34 -8.54
CA ILE A 60 -5.88 0.80 -9.90
C ILE A 60 -6.69 -0.07 -10.85
N THR A 61 -7.44 0.54 -11.75
CA THR A 61 -8.18 -0.18 -12.80
C THR A 61 -8.01 0.49 -14.16
N ASN A 62 -8.39 -0.19 -15.23
CA ASN A 62 -8.40 0.40 -16.58
C ASN A 62 -9.43 1.53 -16.64
N ASN A 63 -9.16 2.58 -17.42
CA ASN A 63 -10.12 3.69 -17.64
C ASN A 63 -11.49 3.22 -18.20
N SER A 64 -11.52 2.06 -18.87
CA SER A 64 -12.76 1.46 -19.37
C SER A 64 -13.56 0.69 -18.29
N ASP A 65 -12.97 0.43 -17.12
CA ASP A 65 -13.59 -0.33 -16.05
C ASP A 65 -14.43 0.56 -15.14
N THR A 66 -15.74 0.44 -15.30
CA THR A 66 -16.73 1.20 -14.52
C THR A 66 -17.14 0.50 -13.23
N ARG A 67 -16.63 -0.71 -12.95
CA ARG A 67 -16.96 -1.44 -11.73
C ARG A 67 -16.45 -0.68 -10.50
N ARG A 68 -17.19 -0.77 -9.40
CA ARG A 68 -16.86 -0.13 -8.12
C ARG A 68 -16.69 -1.18 -7.04
N LEU A 69 -15.77 -0.95 -6.12
CA LEU A 69 -15.69 -1.70 -4.89
C LEU A 69 -16.87 -1.33 -3.97
N GLU A 70 -17.73 -2.30 -3.65
CA GLU A 70 -18.89 -2.11 -2.77
C GLU A 70 -18.63 -2.60 -1.35
N SER A 71 -17.90 -3.71 -1.23
CA SER A 71 -17.58 -4.30 0.07
C SER A 71 -16.34 -5.16 0.04
N LEU A 72 -15.80 -5.40 1.23
CA LEU A 72 -14.67 -6.27 1.47
C LEU A 72 -14.99 -7.22 2.61
N SER A 73 -14.73 -8.50 2.40
CA SER A 73 -14.65 -9.48 3.48
C SER A 73 -13.18 -9.73 3.77
N PHE A 74 -12.78 -9.66 5.03
CA PHE A 74 -11.43 -9.96 5.46
C PHE A 74 -11.37 -11.39 6.02
N ASP A 75 -10.37 -12.14 5.62
CA ASP A 75 -10.08 -13.41 6.25
C ASP A 75 -9.74 -13.15 7.72
N GLY A 76 -10.52 -13.77 8.60
CA GLY A 76 -10.37 -13.57 10.03
C GLY A 76 -11.25 -12.49 10.62
N LEU A 77 -12.18 -11.86 9.89
CA LEU A 77 -13.33 -11.13 10.47
C LEU A 77 -14.64 -11.82 10.06
N GLU A 78 -15.65 -11.79 10.93
CA GLU A 78 -16.97 -12.37 10.60
C GLU A 78 -17.83 -11.46 9.71
N THR A 79 -17.58 -10.16 9.76
CA THR A 79 -18.37 -9.13 9.08
C THR A 79 -17.78 -8.73 7.75
N VAL A 80 -18.68 -8.61 6.76
CA VAL A 80 -18.41 -7.91 5.52
C VAL A 80 -18.40 -6.41 5.82
N GLN A 81 -17.31 -5.76 5.41
CA GLN A 81 -17.08 -4.35 5.56
C GLN A 81 -17.62 -3.61 4.33
N LEU A 82 -18.52 -2.66 4.54
CA LEU A 82 -19.04 -1.84 3.45
C LEU A 82 -18.03 -0.77 3.09
N VAL A 83 -17.84 -0.55 1.78
CA VAL A 83 -16.95 0.48 1.27
C VAL A 83 -17.78 1.69 0.88
N SER A 84 -17.53 2.80 1.56
CA SER A 84 -18.07 4.11 1.24
C SER A 84 -17.09 4.85 0.34
N GLN A 85 -17.54 5.25 -0.84
CA GLN A 85 -16.76 6.10 -1.75
C GLN A 85 -17.25 7.55 -1.64
N THR A 86 -17.10 8.16 -0.46
CA THR A 86 -17.45 9.56 -0.21
C THR A 86 -16.25 10.45 -0.49
N GLY A 87 -16.40 11.50 -1.29
CA GLY A 87 -15.36 12.53 -1.44
C GLY A 87 -15.36 13.46 -0.23
N TYR A 88 -14.22 13.64 0.43
CA TYR A 88 -14.06 14.68 1.44
C TYR A 88 -13.77 16.01 0.73
N PHE A 89 -14.71 16.96 0.80
CA PHE A 89 -14.46 18.35 0.41
C PHE A 89 -14.15 19.15 1.67
N ASP A 90 -13.02 19.86 1.66
CA ASP A 90 -12.63 20.78 2.72
C ASP A 90 -13.74 21.83 2.92
N GLY A 91 -14.50 21.72 4.02
CA GLY A 91 -15.61 22.61 4.35
C GLY A 91 -17.01 22.01 4.31
N GLY A 92 -17.30 21.04 5.18
CA GLY A 92 -18.64 20.83 5.76
C GLY A 92 -19.68 20.16 4.86
N GLY A 93 -19.59 18.84 4.71
CA GLY A 93 -20.72 18.00 4.30
C GLY A 93 -20.29 16.70 3.61
N PHE A 94 -20.72 15.55 4.13
CA PHE A 94 -20.64 14.27 3.43
C PHE A 94 -21.65 14.28 2.27
N SER A 95 -21.20 14.15 1.02
CA SER A 95 -22.09 13.89 -0.11
C SER A 95 -22.24 12.39 -0.34
N ASN A 96 -23.47 11.89 -0.28
CA ASN A 96 -23.79 10.52 -0.67
C ASN A 96 -23.62 10.35 -2.19
N ASP A 97 -22.89 9.29 -2.55
CA ASP A 97 -22.85 8.64 -3.86
C ASP A 97 -22.42 9.54 -5.05
N THR A 98 -21.14 9.48 -5.41
CA THR A 98 -20.60 10.25 -6.53
C THR A 98 -20.00 9.35 -7.62
N ASN A 99 -20.82 8.98 -8.60
CA ASN A 99 -20.36 8.42 -9.89
C ASN A 99 -19.64 9.43 -10.80
N ASP A 100 -19.68 10.72 -10.45
CA ASP A 100 -19.15 11.82 -11.26
C ASP A 100 -18.23 12.75 -10.45
N ASN A 101 -17.54 12.25 -9.41
CA ASN A 101 -16.61 13.10 -8.66
C ASN A 101 -15.16 12.94 -9.16
N PRO A 102 -14.66 13.82 -10.06
CA PRO A 102 -13.29 13.78 -10.57
C PRO A 102 -12.23 14.10 -9.51
N PHE A 103 -12.62 14.38 -8.26
CA PHE A 103 -11.70 14.68 -7.16
C PHE A 103 -11.22 13.44 -6.40
N ASN A 104 -11.82 12.25 -6.63
CA ASN A 104 -11.41 10.99 -5.98
C ASN A 104 -10.63 10.04 -6.90
N ASP A 105 -10.50 10.39 -8.18
CA ASP A 105 -9.89 9.55 -9.21
C ASP A 105 -8.66 10.27 -9.78
N ILE A 106 -7.48 9.64 -9.68
CA ILE A 106 -6.32 10.07 -10.47
C ILE A 106 -6.35 9.29 -11.78
N VAL A 107 -6.68 10.01 -12.85
CA VAL A 107 -6.82 9.45 -14.20
C VAL A 107 -5.53 9.67 -14.97
N GLY A 108 -4.80 8.58 -15.22
CA GLY A 108 -3.71 8.54 -16.19
C GLY A 108 -4.20 8.15 -17.59
N ARG A 109 -3.28 8.05 -18.55
CA ARG A 109 -3.62 7.74 -19.95
C ARG A 109 -4.40 6.44 -20.12
N TYR A 110 -4.06 5.40 -19.36
CA TYR A 110 -4.67 4.06 -19.46
C TYR A 110 -5.41 3.62 -18.20
N TYR A 111 -5.05 4.19 -17.05
CA TYR A 111 -5.44 3.71 -15.74
C TYR A 111 -6.09 4.80 -14.91
N THR A 112 -6.99 4.39 -14.04
CA THR A 112 -7.58 5.24 -13.00
C THR A 112 -7.28 4.62 -11.65
N LEU A 113 -6.69 5.40 -10.73
CA LEU A 113 -6.66 5.07 -9.32
C LEU A 113 -8.00 5.48 -8.69
N LYS A 114 -8.66 4.54 -8.02
CA LYS A 114 -9.88 4.77 -7.25
C LYS A 114 -9.60 4.53 -5.77
N SER A 115 -10.24 5.31 -4.90
CA SER A 115 -10.16 5.14 -3.45
C SER A 115 -11.53 4.99 -2.82
N GLY A 116 -11.58 4.25 -1.71
CA GLY A 116 -12.77 4.05 -0.89
C GLY A 116 -12.41 3.95 0.58
N TYR A 117 -13.39 4.19 1.43
CA TYR A 117 -13.26 4.23 2.87
C TYR A 117 -14.07 3.11 3.49
N ILE A 118 -13.50 2.41 4.46
CA ILE A 118 -14.20 1.44 5.28
C ILE A 118 -14.32 2.02 6.68
N GLU A 119 -15.56 2.13 7.14
CA GLU A 119 -15.87 2.17 8.57
C GLU A 119 -15.85 0.73 9.08
N LEU A 120 -14.90 0.41 9.95
CA LEU A 120 -14.74 -0.95 10.43
C LEU A 120 -15.85 -1.32 11.40
N HIS A 121 -16.64 -2.32 11.01
CA HIS A 121 -17.71 -2.88 11.82
C HIS A 121 -17.29 -4.25 12.34
N LEU A 122 -17.06 -4.33 13.65
CA LEU A 122 -16.69 -5.57 14.35
C LEU A 122 -17.88 -6.13 15.12
N THR A 123 -18.05 -7.46 15.08
CA THR A 123 -19.03 -8.16 15.93
C THR A 123 -18.53 -8.34 17.36
N GLU A 124 -19.41 -8.74 18.28
CA GLU A 124 -18.98 -9.16 19.62
C GLU A 124 -17.95 -10.29 19.58
N ALA A 125 -18.09 -11.25 18.66
CA ALA A 125 -17.13 -12.34 18.48
C ALA A 125 -15.75 -11.85 17.99
N ASP A 126 -15.74 -10.85 17.08
CA ASP A 126 -14.49 -10.22 16.64
C ASP A 126 -13.79 -9.50 17.80
N ILE A 127 -14.56 -8.76 18.59
CA ILE A 127 -14.07 -8.02 19.76
C ILE A 127 -13.54 -8.97 20.84
N ASP A 128 -14.22 -10.09 21.09
CA ASP A 128 -13.77 -11.07 22.07
C ASP A 128 -12.44 -11.71 21.66
N ARG A 129 -12.27 -12.04 20.38
CA ARG A 129 -10.99 -12.55 19.85
C ARG A 129 -9.87 -11.51 19.96
N LEU A 130 -10.20 -10.25 19.68
CA LEU A 130 -9.28 -9.12 19.85
C LEU A 130 -8.83 -8.95 21.30
N LYS A 131 -9.75 -9.07 22.26
CA LYS A 131 -9.44 -8.97 23.69
C LYS A 131 -8.60 -10.13 24.20
N GLU A 132 -8.85 -11.36 23.72
CA GLU A 132 -8.08 -12.53 24.11
C GLU A 132 -6.62 -12.47 23.64
N LYS A 133 -6.38 -11.95 22.43
CA LYS A 133 -5.06 -11.91 21.79
C LYS A 133 -4.36 -10.56 21.87
N GLY A 134 -5.06 -9.52 22.33
CA GLY A 134 -4.62 -8.13 22.32
C GLY A 134 -4.71 -7.42 20.96
N SER A 135 -4.53 -8.16 19.86
CA SER A 135 -4.67 -7.67 18.48
C SER A 135 -5.12 -8.75 17.49
N VAL A 136 -5.58 -8.32 16.31
CA VAL A 136 -5.85 -9.20 15.17
C VAL A 136 -5.25 -8.59 13.91
N THR A 137 -4.47 -9.39 13.18
CA THR A 137 -3.92 -9.02 11.89
C THR A 137 -4.76 -9.63 10.77
N LEU A 138 -5.14 -8.80 9.80
CA LEU A 138 -5.86 -9.14 8.58
C LEU A 138 -5.15 -8.52 7.37
N GLY A 139 -5.52 -8.95 6.17
CA GLY A 139 -4.80 -8.51 4.97
C GLY A 139 -5.24 -9.21 3.70
N THR A 140 -5.76 -10.43 3.80
CA THR A 140 -6.36 -11.14 2.69
C THR A 140 -7.88 -11.16 2.81
N GLY A 141 -8.57 -11.37 1.69
CA GLY A 141 -10.01 -11.39 1.69
C GLY A 141 -10.64 -11.50 0.31
N THR A 142 -11.92 -11.13 0.23
CA THR A 142 -12.66 -11.04 -1.04
C THR A 142 -13.30 -9.65 -1.17
N ALA A 143 -12.99 -8.96 -2.27
CA ALA A 143 -13.66 -7.75 -2.72
C ALA A 143 -14.90 -8.10 -3.53
N MET A 144 -16.01 -7.41 -3.24
CA MET A 144 -17.22 -7.46 -4.05
C MET A 144 -17.35 -6.19 -4.88
N MET A 145 -17.43 -6.38 -6.19
CA MET A 145 -17.64 -5.30 -7.15
C MET A 145 -19.12 -5.06 -7.41
N SER A 146 -19.48 -3.87 -7.88
CA SER A 146 -20.86 -3.44 -8.13
C SER A 146 -21.63 -4.20 -9.22
N ASP A 147 -20.94 -5.01 -10.01
CA ASP A 147 -21.57 -5.91 -10.98
C ASP A 147 -21.76 -7.34 -10.40
N GLY A 148 -21.44 -7.54 -9.12
CA GLY A 148 -21.46 -8.83 -8.45
C GLY A 148 -20.20 -9.67 -8.64
N THR A 149 -19.16 -9.15 -9.31
CA THR A 149 -17.87 -9.84 -9.42
C THR A 149 -17.20 -9.93 -8.05
N ALA A 150 -16.86 -11.15 -7.64
CA ALA A 150 -16.04 -11.40 -6.46
C ALA A 150 -14.57 -11.56 -6.88
N LEU A 151 -13.67 -10.78 -6.28
CA LEU A 151 -12.24 -10.83 -6.53
C LEU A 151 -11.49 -11.18 -5.24
N PRO A 152 -10.58 -12.16 -5.24
CA PRO A 152 -9.67 -12.33 -4.13
C PRO A 152 -8.78 -11.09 -4.02
N VAL A 153 -8.51 -10.64 -2.79
CA VAL A 153 -7.65 -9.49 -2.56
C VAL A 153 -6.59 -9.78 -1.53
N SER A 154 -5.43 -9.13 -1.72
CA SER A 154 -4.38 -9.01 -0.73
C SER A 154 -4.09 -7.52 -0.57
N LEU A 155 -4.50 -6.97 0.57
CA LEU A 155 -4.42 -5.57 0.95
C LEU A 155 -3.25 -5.32 1.90
N GLY A 156 -2.17 -6.09 1.84
CA GLY A 156 -1.04 -5.95 2.77
C GLY A 156 -1.39 -6.48 4.16
N ARG A 157 -1.05 -5.72 5.21
CA ARG A 157 -1.19 -6.10 6.62
C ARG A 157 -1.85 -4.98 7.44
N ILE A 158 -3.08 -5.20 7.83
CA ILE A 158 -3.86 -4.32 8.70
C ILE A 158 -3.93 -4.99 10.06
N THR A 159 -3.52 -4.30 11.13
CA THR A 159 -3.69 -4.85 12.48
C THR A 159 -4.54 -3.96 13.33
N ILE A 160 -5.50 -4.59 13.99
CA ILE A 160 -6.43 -3.95 14.89
C ILE A 160 -6.00 -4.26 16.32
N HIS A 161 -5.72 -3.24 17.10
CA HIS A 161 -5.40 -3.34 18.51
C HIS A 161 -6.59 -2.94 19.38
N THR A 162 -6.70 -3.55 20.55
CA THR A 162 -7.55 -2.99 21.61
C THR A 162 -6.85 -1.80 22.26
N MET A 163 -7.61 -0.82 22.76
CA MET A 163 -7.04 0.34 23.45
C MET A 163 -6.10 -0.03 24.61
N GLU A 164 -6.42 -1.09 25.37
CA GLU A 164 -5.60 -1.57 26.49
C GLU A 164 -4.22 -2.08 26.03
N HIS A 165 -4.17 -2.81 24.91
CA HIS A 165 -2.92 -3.34 24.37
C HIS A 165 -2.16 -2.32 23.51
N TRP A 166 -2.86 -1.33 22.95
CA TRP A 166 -2.23 -0.27 22.17
C TRP A 166 -1.15 0.46 22.96
N ASP A 167 -1.47 0.93 24.16
CA ASP A 167 -0.53 1.69 24.99
C ASP A 167 0.63 0.81 25.50
N GLU A 168 0.43 -0.50 25.65
CA GLU A 168 1.45 -1.42 26.18
C GLU A 168 2.43 -1.93 25.11
N CYS A 169 1.93 -2.13 23.89
CA CYS A 169 2.68 -2.71 22.76
C CYS A 169 3.23 -1.66 21.79
N ARG A 170 2.76 -0.41 21.85
CA ARG A 170 3.21 0.63 20.92
C ARG A 170 4.67 1.01 21.19
N LEU A 171 5.54 0.51 20.33
CA LEU A 171 6.93 0.98 20.23
C LEU A 171 7.04 2.18 19.29
N ARG A 172 6.14 2.33 18.33
CA ARG A 172 6.24 3.35 17.28
C ARG A 172 5.96 4.75 17.82
N GLU A 173 6.97 5.62 17.80
CA GLU A 173 6.89 7.03 18.22
C GLU A 173 6.55 7.94 17.02
N GLY A 174 6.99 7.57 15.82
CA GLY A 174 6.76 8.38 14.63
C GLY A 174 7.42 7.83 13.38
N GLY A 175 7.79 8.74 12.49
CA GLY A 175 8.41 8.47 11.21
C GLY A 175 8.12 9.60 10.24
N GLY A 176 8.86 9.63 9.16
CA GLY A 176 8.68 10.58 8.08
C GLY A 176 9.13 9.98 6.77
N GLY A 177 8.68 10.55 5.67
CA GLY A 177 9.17 10.12 4.38
C GLY A 177 9.02 11.18 3.31
N SER A 178 9.83 10.97 2.28
CA SER A 178 9.86 11.70 1.02
C SER A 178 9.77 10.67 -0.12
N ASN A 179 10.04 11.12 -1.34
CA ASN A 179 9.97 10.24 -2.51
C ASN A 179 11.09 9.19 -2.52
N ASP A 180 12.22 9.53 -1.93
CA ASP A 180 13.49 8.82 -2.00
C ASP A 180 13.92 8.20 -0.68
N HIS A 181 13.22 8.49 0.41
CA HIS A 181 13.61 8.05 1.74
C HIS A 181 12.40 7.94 2.66
N PHE A 182 12.39 6.93 3.52
CA PHE A 182 11.53 6.97 4.70
C PHE A 182 12.23 6.48 5.94
N THR A 183 11.71 6.93 7.08
CA THR A 183 12.08 6.48 8.41
C THR A 183 10.85 6.07 9.21
N VAL A 184 11.06 5.10 10.09
CA VAL A 184 10.10 4.74 11.14
C VAL A 184 10.84 4.73 12.46
N ASP A 185 10.35 5.54 13.40
CA ASP A 185 10.97 5.77 14.69
C ASP A 185 10.27 4.97 15.78
N PHE A 186 11.06 4.24 16.55
CA PHE A 186 10.58 3.43 17.66
C PHE A 186 11.30 3.79 18.95
N LYS A 187 10.57 3.70 20.06
CA LYS A 187 11.05 4.01 21.40
C LYS A 187 10.49 3.02 22.41
N THR A 188 11.31 2.69 23.38
CA THR A 188 10.92 1.84 24.49
C THR A 188 11.27 2.50 25.82
N GLU A 189 10.38 2.38 26.80
CA GLU A 189 10.62 2.86 28.17
C GLU A 189 11.55 1.93 28.96
N LYS A 190 11.60 0.65 28.58
CA LYS A 190 12.42 -0.40 29.21
C LYS A 190 13.24 -1.12 28.14
N PRO A 191 14.44 -1.63 28.46
CA PRO A 191 15.20 -2.40 27.49
C PRO A 191 14.39 -3.57 26.94
N ILE A 192 14.46 -3.75 25.62
CA ILE A 192 13.90 -4.90 24.90
C ILE A 192 15.01 -5.65 24.17
N LEU A 193 14.77 -6.91 23.88
CA LEU A 193 15.68 -7.74 23.11
C LEU A 193 14.99 -8.12 21.79
N MET A 194 15.40 -7.52 20.68
CA MET A 194 14.94 -7.93 19.34
C MET A 194 15.56 -9.28 19.03
N THR A 195 14.73 -10.32 18.95
CA THR A 195 15.17 -11.71 18.78
C THR A 195 15.12 -12.16 17.32
N SER A 196 14.24 -11.57 16.51
CA SER A 196 14.21 -11.78 15.07
C SER A 196 13.69 -10.56 14.32
N LEU A 197 14.14 -10.42 13.07
CA LEU A 197 13.67 -9.46 12.10
C LEU A 197 13.53 -10.17 10.74
N ASP A 198 12.30 -10.33 10.25
CA ASP A 198 12.00 -10.89 8.94
C ASP A 198 12.08 -9.78 7.88
N LEU A 199 13.00 -9.95 6.92
CA LEU A 199 13.28 -9.02 5.84
C LEU A 199 12.83 -9.55 4.46
N SER A 200 12.03 -10.62 4.42
CA SER A 200 11.66 -11.31 3.18
C SER A 200 10.95 -10.42 2.16
N THR A 201 10.12 -9.47 2.61
CA THR A 201 9.47 -8.50 1.72
C THR A 201 10.47 -7.51 1.12
N PHE A 202 11.56 -7.20 1.82
CA PHE A 202 12.60 -6.30 1.34
C PHE A 202 13.56 -6.97 0.35
N GLU A 203 13.79 -8.28 0.45
CA GLU A 203 14.74 -9.01 -0.40
C GLU A 203 14.50 -8.80 -1.90
N GLN A 204 13.24 -8.70 -2.32
CA GLN A 204 12.86 -8.46 -3.72
C GLN A 204 13.23 -7.05 -4.23
N HIS A 205 13.55 -6.14 -3.31
CA HIS A 205 13.83 -4.73 -3.56
C HIS A 205 15.26 -4.33 -3.18
N GLN A 206 16.10 -5.26 -2.72
CA GLN A 206 17.46 -4.97 -2.21
C GLN A 206 18.38 -4.26 -3.21
N ASP A 207 18.17 -4.48 -4.52
CA ASP A 207 18.97 -3.82 -5.57
C ASP A 207 18.53 -2.38 -5.83
N ALA A 208 17.32 -2.01 -5.38
CA ALA A 208 16.71 -0.70 -5.60
C ALA A 208 16.64 0.15 -4.34
N LEU A 209 16.77 -0.47 -3.16
CA LEU A 209 16.64 0.17 -1.86
C LEU A 209 17.84 -0.16 -0.97
N ASP A 210 18.36 0.85 -0.29
CA ASP A 210 19.30 0.72 0.82
C ASP A 210 18.51 0.73 2.15
N MET A 211 18.84 -0.17 3.07
CA MET A 211 18.21 -0.25 4.40
C MET A 211 19.25 -0.09 5.51
N GLU A 212 18.88 0.69 6.52
CA GLU A 212 19.66 0.85 7.75
C GLU A 212 18.75 0.76 8.99
N LEU A 213 19.14 -0.07 9.96
CA LEU A 213 18.59 -0.08 11.31
C LEU A 213 19.58 0.61 12.25
N THR A 214 19.20 1.76 12.80
CA THR A 214 19.97 2.46 13.84
C THR A 214 19.39 2.14 15.22
N VAL A 215 20.21 1.65 16.15
CA VAL A 215 19.83 1.25 17.51
C VAL A 215 20.55 2.14 18.52
N ASP A 216 19.79 2.62 19.50
CA ASP A 216 20.25 3.47 20.60
C ASP A 216 21.08 4.70 20.14
N SER A 217 20.83 5.16 18.92
CA SER A 217 21.50 6.30 18.23
C SER A 217 22.97 6.10 17.83
N ASP A 218 23.56 4.94 18.12
CA ASP A 218 25.01 4.73 17.96
C ASP A 218 25.36 3.47 17.14
N GLU A 219 24.54 2.42 17.20
CA GLU A 219 24.77 1.17 16.47
C GLU A 219 23.97 1.15 15.17
N VAL A 220 24.64 0.99 14.03
CA VAL A 220 23.98 0.94 12.72
C VAL A 220 24.18 -0.44 12.11
N TYR A 221 23.10 -1.02 11.62
CA TYR A 221 23.07 -2.31 10.94
C TYR A 221 22.52 -2.13 9.53
N THR A 222 23.27 -2.61 8.54
CA THR A 222 22.84 -2.66 7.13
C THR A 222 22.02 -3.92 6.84
N TYR A 223 21.33 -3.97 5.70
CA TYR A 223 20.61 -5.17 5.25
C TYR A 223 21.48 -6.45 5.31
N ASP A 224 22.68 -6.41 4.73
CA ASP A 224 23.61 -7.55 4.68
C ASP A 224 24.02 -8.02 6.07
N GLU A 225 24.16 -7.10 7.03
CA GLU A 225 24.49 -7.44 8.40
C GLU A 225 23.29 -8.08 9.10
N LEU A 226 22.08 -7.55 8.88
CA LEU A 226 20.85 -8.05 9.50
C LEU A 226 20.46 -9.44 9.02
N ILE A 227 20.51 -9.72 7.71
CA ILE A 227 20.10 -11.02 7.16
C ILE A 227 21.03 -12.17 7.59
N ASN A 228 22.29 -11.86 7.88
CA ASN A 228 23.27 -12.84 8.35
C ASN A 228 23.35 -12.92 9.89
N ARG A 229 22.59 -12.08 10.61
CA ARG A 229 22.65 -12.01 12.06
C ARG A 229 21.83 -13.12 12.70
N THR A 230 22.46 -13.83 13.64
CA THR A 230 21.79 -14.84 14.49
C THR A 230 21.69 -14.42 15.95
N GLU A 231 22.42 -13.38 16.34
CA GLU A 231 22.43 -12.88 17.72
C GLU A 231 21.32 -11.84 17.91
N PRO A 232 20.58 -11.87 19.03
CA PRO A 232 19.61 -10.83 19.33
C PRO A 232 20.25 -9.43 19.43
N ILE A 233 19.44 -8.39 19.25
CA ILE A 233 19.84 -6.98 19.37
C ILE A 233 19.22 -6.41 20.64
N LEU A 234 20.06 -5.94 21.56
CA LEU A 234 19.59 -5.26 22.78
C LEU A 234 19.30 -3.80 22.44
N ILE A 235 18.07 -3.35 22.73
CA ILE A 235 17.63 -1.98 22.50
C ILE A 235 17.28 -1.40 23.85
N ASN A 236 18.02 -0.38 24.31
CA ASN A 236 17.82 0.22 25.62
C ASN A 236 16.81 1.36 25.61
N ARG A 237 16.72 2.10 24.50
CA ARG A 237 15.97 3.37 24.41
C ARG A 237 15.16 3.48 23.13
N ASN A 238 15.81 3.32 21.98
CA ASN A 238 15.18 3.58 20.70
C ASN A 238 15.83 2.79 19.57
N PHE A 239 15.10 2.67 18.48
CA PHE A 239 15.64 2.25 17.21
C PHE A 239 14.89 2.95 16.08
N GLN A 240 15.58 3.18 14.98
CA GLN A 240 15.02 3.75 13.77
C GLN A 240 15.34 2.81 12.63
N MET A 241 14.35 2.54 11.82
CA MET A 241 14.56 1.92 10.51
C MET A 241 14.48 3.01 9.46
N ALA A 242 15.45 3.01 8.56
CA ALA A 242 15.51 3.89 7.42
C ALA A 242 15.64 3.07 6.13
N CYS A 243 14.91 3.45 5.10
CA CYS A 243 15.10 2.92 3.76
C CYS A 243 15.24 4.08 2.78
N THR A 244 16.21 3.96 1.86
CA THR A 244 16.54 4.99 0.88
C THR A 244 16.55 4.36 -0.51
N ALA A 245 16.02 5.04 -1.51
CA ALA A 245 16.10 4.60 -2.89
C ALA A 245 17.52 4.79 -3.42
N VAL A 246 18.09 3.74 -4.03
CA VAL A 246 19.42 3.79 -4.66
C VAL A 246 19.41 4.78 -5.83
N ASP A 247 18.38 4.68 -6.68
CA ASP A 247 18.10 5.60 -7.78
C ASP A 247 16.73 6.25 -7.54
N PRO A 248 16.68 7.50 -7.03
CA PRO A 248 15.43 8.13 -6.64
C PRO A 248 14.57 8.47 -7.87
N ASP A 249 13.39 7.86 -7.91
CA ASP A 249 12.34 8.03 -8.92
C ASP A 249 10.96 8.08 -8.25
N LEU A 250 9.89 8.32 -9.02
CA LEU A 250 8.53 8.27 -8.48
C LEU A 250 8.16 6.84 -8.04
N ALA A 251 8.69 5.83 -8.73
CA ALA A 251 8.53 4.41 -8.41
C ALA A 251 9.05 4.03 -7.00
N SER A 252 9.99 4.78 -6.46
CA SER A 252 10.66 4.51 -5.18
C SER A 252 9.69 4.48 -4.00
N GLN A 253 8.70 5.38 -3.99
CA GLN A 253 7.64 5.38 -2.98
C GLN A 253 6.86 4.06 -2.96
N TRP A 254 6.65 3.44 -4.12
CA TRP A 254 5.91 2.18 -4.21
C TRP A 254 6.70 1.01 -3.66
N ARG A 255 8.00 0.99 -3.94
CA ARG A 255 8.90 -0.02 -3.37
C ARG A 255 8.86 0.04 -1.84
N PHE A 256 8.79 1.25 -1.25
CA PHE A 256 8.62 1.40 0.21
C PHE A 256 7.30 0.86 0.75
N ASN A 257 6.20 0.96 0.00
CA ASN A 257 4.89 0.44 0.43
C ASN A 257 4.80 -1.09 0.38
N MET A 258 5.65 -1.71 -0.43
CA MET A 258 5.71 -3.15 -0.56
C MET A 258 6.54 -3.82 0.52
N ILE A 259 7.36 -3.06 1.25
CA ILE A 259 8.19 -3.60 2.31
C ILE A 259 7.51 -3.45 3.67
N SER A 260 7.48 -4.56 4.39
CA SER A 260 7.09 -4.65 5.79
C SER A 260 8.01 -5.64 6.46
N MET A 261 8.62 -5.24 7.58
CA MET A 261 9.55 -6.10 8.30
C MET A 261 8.91 -6.57 9.59
N GLU A 262 8.85 -7.89 9.80
CA GLU A 262 8.25 -8.44 11.02
C GLU A 262 9.34 -8.58 12.09
N MET A 263 9.10 -7.99 13.25
CA MET A 263 10.02 -7.99 14.37
C MET A 263 9.42 -8.78 15.53
N THR A 264 10.14 -9.76 16.05
CA THR A 264 9.84 -10.34 17.35
C THR A 264 10.82 -9.80 18.38
N TYR A 265 10.31 -9.42 19.55
CA TYR A 265 11.11 -8.90 20.65
C TYR A 265 10.65 -9.42 22.01
N GLU A 266 11.59 -9.52 22.94
CA GLU A 266 11.31 -9.88 24.32
C GLU A 266 11.33 -8.65 25.24
N LYS A 267 10.34 -8.54 26.12
CA LYS A 267 10.24 -7.50 27.17
C LYS A 267 9.72 -8.14 28.45
N ASN A 268 10.43 -7.96 29.56
CA ASN A 268 10.09 -8.57 30.87
C ASN A 268 9.91 -10.11 30.86
N GLY A 269 10.56 -10.83 29.93
CA GLY A 269 10.45 -12.29 29.83
C GLY A 269 9.23 -12.79 29.04
N GLU A 270 8.49 -11.88 28.42
CA GLU A 270 7.41 -12.17 27.47
C GLU A 270 7.86 -11.80 26.05
N SER A 271 7.35 -12.54 25.06
CA SER A 271 7.63 -12.34 23.64
C SER A 271 6.47 -11.58 23.00
N TYR A 272 6.81 -10.63 22.14
CA TYR A 272 5.88 -9.76 21.44
C TYR A 272 6.28 -9.67 19.97
N ASP A 273 5.29 -9.50 19.11
CA ASP A 273 5.49 -9.24 17.70
C ASP A 273 5.12 -7.78 17.39
N SER A 274 5.89 -7.16 16.51
CA SER A 274 5.67 -5.82 15.96
C SER A 274 6.14 -5.83 14.51
N TRP A 275 5.89 -4.78 13.76
CA TRP A 275 6.47 -4.65 12.42
C TRP A 275 6.84 -3.22 12.10
N ILE A 276 7.67 -3.11 11.08
CA ILE A 276 8.22 -1.86 10.60
C ILE A 276 7.75 -1.68 9.17
N TYR A 277 7.00 -0.60 8.93
CA TYR A 277 6.41 -0.33 7.62
C TYR A 277 6.32 1.17 7.36
N TYR A 278 6.29 1.52 6.09
CA TYR A 278 6.00 2.88 5.65
C TYR A 278 4.49 3.06 5.41
N PRO A 279 3.75 3.82 6.25
CA PRO A 279 2.36 4.15 5.96
C PRO A 279 2.34 5.20 4.85
N PHE A 280 2.00 4.79 3.63
CA PHE A 280 1.63 5.74 2.59
C PHE A 280 0.13 5.79 2.44
N TYR A 281 -0.48 6.79 3.07
CA TYR A 281 -1.83 7.21 2.71
C TYR A 281 -1.72 7.87 1.34
N GLY A 282 -2.30 7.26 0.30
CA GLY A 282 -2.20 7.58 -1.14
C GLY A 282 -2.53 9.01 -1.59
N THR A 283 -1.99 10.01 -0.91
CA THR A 283 -2.25 11.43 -1.03
C THR A 283 -1.29 12.12 -2.00
N GLY A 284 -0.39 11.36 -2.63
CA GLY A 284 0.61 11.85 -3.60
C GLY A 284 0.62 11.13 -4.94
N MET A 285 -0.37 10.27 -5.25
CA MET A 285 -0.36 9.51 -6.51
C MET A 285 -0.73 10.44 -7.67
N ASP A 286 0.20 10.65 -8.60
CA ASP A 286 -0.06 11.30 -9.89
C ASP A 286 -0.12 10.26 -11.02
N GLU A 287 -0.43 10.71 -12.24
CA GLU A 287 -0.51 9.83 -13.42
C GLU A 287 0.76 9.00 -13.62
N THR A 288 1.94 9.60 -13.42
CA THR A 288 3.23 8.91 -13.63
C THR A 288 3.42 7.80 -12.60
N SER A 289 3.09 8.08 -11.35
CA SER A 289 3.19 7.13 -10.25
C SER A 289 2.30 5.90 -10.48
N VAL A 290 1.09 6.09 -11.03
CA VAL A 290 0.18 4.97 -11.36
C VAL A 290 0.71 4.12 -12.51
N GLU A 291 1.23 4.75 -13.58
CA GLU A 291 1.79 4.02 -14.73
C GLU A 291 3.01 3.18 -14.32
N GLU A 292 3.91 3.73 -13.51
CA GLU A 292 5.10 3.02 -13.00
C GLU A 292 4.73 1.85 -12.08
N TYR A 293 3.72 2.00 -11.22
CA TYR A 293 3.23 0.89 -10.39
C TYR A 293 2.70 -0.27 -11.23
N VAL A 294 1.93 0.03 -12.28
CA VAL A 294 1.40 -1.02 -13.17
C VAL A 294 2.54 -1.71 -13.92
N GLU A 295 3.52 -0.96 -14.43
CA GLU A 295 4.70 -1.55 -15.08
C GLU A 295 5.47 -2.47 -14.13
N PHE A 296 5.72 -2.01 -12.90
CA PHE A 296 6.33 -2.82 -11.86
C PHE A 296 5.53 -4.10 -11.60
N TRP A 297 4.21 -4.01 -11.39
CA TRP A 297 3.35 -5.18 -11.18
C TRP A 297 3.45 -6.19 -12.33
N ARG A 298 3.48 -5.72 -13.59
CA ARG A 298 3.64 -6.59 -14.76
C ARG A 298 4.96 -7.34 -14.73
N THR A 299 6.07 -6.68 -14.37
CA THR A 299 7.39 -7.35 -14.30
C THR A 299 7.43 -8.51 -13.29
N GLN A 300 6.63 -8.42 -12.23
CA GLN A 300 6.55 -9.44 -11.18
C GLN A 300 5.57 -10.59 -11.52
N ASN A 301 4.50 -10.31 -12.26
CA ASN A 301 3.37 -11.25 -12.41
C ASN A 301 3.16 -11.81 -13.82
N GLU A 302 3.72 -11.20 -14.88
CA GLU A 302 3.48 -11.61 -16.27
C GLU A 302 4.66 -12.40 -16.90
N GLN A 303 5.56 -12.99 -16.09
CA GLN A 303 6.71 -13.79 -16.57
C GLN A 303 6.34 -15.18 -17.11
#